data_AF-A0A816X2Q9-F1
#
_entry.id   AF-A0A816X2Q9-F1
#
_cell.length_a   1.000
_cell.length_b   1.000
_cell.length_c   1.000
_cell.angle_alpha   90.00
_cell.angle_beta   90.00
_cell.angle_gamma   90.00
#
_symmetry.space_group_name_H-M   'P 1'
#
loop_
_entity.id
_entity.type
_entity.pdbx_description
1 polymer ?
#
loop_
_entity_poly.entity_id
_entity_poly.type
_entity_poly.pdbx_seq_one_letter_code
_entity_poly.pdbx_strand_id
1 'polypeptide(L)'
;MIFFFLYLNSDGTGDIHKEFFDDENFLYQHSKSGLLSMSNNTPDTNCSQFCITTAAAPSLNDNFVVFGEVIDGMEVVKKIESCYDASLDVPSATIFIRECGIVT
;
A
#
# COMPACT_ATOMS: atom_id res chain seq x y z
N MET A 1 -7.56 -5.94 -0.56
CA MET A 1 -6.37 -5.07 -0.72
C MET A 1 -6.27 -4.23 0.52
N ILE A 2 -5.09 -4.10 1.12
CA ILE A 2 -4.90 -3.25 2.30
C ILE A 2 -4.12 -2.02 1.87
N PHE A 3 -4.69 -0.85 2.11
CA PHE A 3 -3.99 0.41 1.95
C PHE A 3 -3.18 0.69 3.21
N PHE A 4 -1.88 0.89 3.03
CA PHE A 4 -0.99 1.33 4.09
C PHE A 4 -0.65 2.79 3.83
N PHE A 5 -0.82 3.59 4.87
CA PHE A 5 -0.43 4.97 4.83
C PHE A 5 0.77 5.15 5.72
N LEU A 6 1.91 5.53 5.14
CA LEU A 6 3.03 6.02 5.92
C LEU A 6 2.75 7.49 6.23
N TYR A 7 2.07 7.75 7.35
CA TYR A 7 1.79 9.13 7.74
C TYR A 7 2.87 9.69 8.67
N LEU A 8 3.34 10.90 8.38
CA LEU A 8 4.01 11.73 9.40
C LEU A 8 3.02 12.26 10.47
N ASN A 9 1.73 12.40 10.13
CA ASN A 9 0.66 12.83 11.06
C ASN A 9 -0.54 11.88 11.03
N SER A 10 -1.09 11.56 12.20
CA SER A 10 -2.17 10.59 12.44
C SER A 10 -3.52 10.84 11.74
N ASP A 11 -3.62 11.81 10.83
CA ASP A 11 -4.88 12.31 10.27
C ASP A 11 -5.07 12.11 8.76
N GLY A 12 -4.08 11.57 8.04
CA GLY A 12 -4.18 11.53 6.58
C GLY A 12 -3.14 12.35 5.83
N THR A 13 -2.45 13.26 6.52
CA THR A 13 -1.69 14.33 5.84
C THR A 13 -0.24 14.41 6.31
N GLY A 14 0.69 14.02 5.44
CA GLY A 14 2.11 14.21 5.70
C GLY A 14 2.99 13.27 4.92
N ASP A 15 3.31 13.67 3.69
CA ASP A 15 4.34 13.02 2.89
C ASP A 15 5.74 13.52 3.28
N ILE A 16 6.70 12.58 3.28
CA ILE A 16 8.14 12.86 3.43
C ILE A 16 8.70 13.70 2.25
N HIS A 17 8.00 13.69 1.11
CA HIS A 17 8.26 14.53 -0.05
C HIS A 17 7.05 15.45 -0.26
N LYS A 18 7.24 16.77 -0.21
CA LYS A 18 6.20 17.73 -0.65
C LYS A 18 5.94 17.69 -2.16
N GLU A 19 6.58 16.76 -2.87
CA GLU A 19 6.63 16.67 -4.31
C GLU A 19 6.24 15.25 -4.70
N PHE A 20 5.24 15.15 -5.59
CA PHE A 20 4.87 13.91 -6.24
C PHE A 20 5.96 13.48 -7.22
N PHE A 21 5.97 12.19 -7.56
CA PHE A 21 6.84 11.65 -8.61
C PHE A 21 6.09 10.77 -9.62
N ASP A 22 6.68 10.67 -10.80
CA ASP A 22 6.09 10.00 -11.97
C ASP A 22 5.99 8.47 -11.79
N ASP A 23 5.11 7.83 -12.56
CA ASP A 23 5.00 6.38 -12.61
C ASP A 23 6.22 5.78 -13.34
N GLU A 24 7.05 4.99 -12.63
CA GLU A 24 8.31 4.50 -13.20
C GLU A 24 8.10 3.54 -14.37
N ASN A 25 7.23 2.53 -14.21
CA ASN A 25 6.81 1.58 -15.24
C ASN A 25 5.65 0.69 -14.76
N PHE A 26 4.99 0.00 -15.70
CA PHE A 26 3.94 -1.00 -15.42
C PHE A 26 4.36 -2.43 -15.82
N LEU A 27 5.64 -2.78 -15.62
CA LEU A 27 6.18 -4.09 -16.03
C LEU A 27 5.54 -5.25 -15.27
N TYR A 28 5.19 -5.03 -14.00
CA TYR A 28 4.59 -6.05 -13.14
C TYR A 28 3.09 -5.82 -12.99
N GLN A 29 2.35 -6.93 -13.08
CA GLN A 29 0.90 -6.95 -13.01
C GLN A 29 0.46 -7.43 -11.61
N HIS A 30 -0.69 -6.94 -11.14
CA HIS A 30 -1.29 -7.28 -9.84
C HIS A 30 -1.91 -8.71 -9.86
N SER A 31 -1.05 -9.70 -10.13
CA SER A 31 -1.43 -11.07 -10.48
C SER A 31 -1.62 -12.01 -9.28
N LYS A 32 -1.17 -11.60 -8.09
CA LYS A 32 -1.22 -12.39 -6.86
C LYS A 32 -1.32 -11.51 -5.62
N SER A 33 -1.56 -12.15 -4.47
CA SER A 33 -1.44 -11.52 -3.16
C SER A 33 0.03 -11.30 -2.78
N GLY A 34 0.26 -10.37 -1.86
CA GLY A 34 1.58 -10.01 -1.33
C GLY A 34 2.34 -9.00 -2.17
N LEU A 35 1.77 -8.45 -3.25
CA LEU A 35 2.45 -7.44 -4.05
C LEU A 35 2.35 -6.06 -3.39
N LEU A 36 3.46 -5.34 -3.35
CA LEU A 36 3.53 -3.93 -2.95
C LEU A 36 3.30 -3.06 -4.18
N SER A 37 2.36 -2.12 -4.06
CA SER A 37 1.98 -1.22 -5.15
C SER A 37 1.85 0.21 -4.66
N MET A 38 2.32 1.17 -5.46
CA MET A 38 2.22 2.60 -5.15
C MET A 38 0.77 3.04 -5.25
N SER A 39 0.31 3.82 -4.27
CA SER A 39 -1.00 4.47 -4.33
C SER A 39 -0.83 5.91 -4.85
N ASN A 40 -1.59 6.27 -5.86
CA ASN A 40 -1.62 7.61 -6.47
C ASN A 40 -3.08 8.10 -6.58
N ASN A 41 -3.27 9.41 -6.73
CA ASN A 41 -4.61 10.01 -6.91
C ASN A 41 -4.95 10.17 -8.40
N THR A 42 -3.93 10.46 -9.20
CA THR A 42 -3.93 10.54 -10.67
C THR A 42 -2.61 9.98 -11.20
N PRO A 43 -2.49 9.67 -12.52
CA PRO A 43 -1.21 9.29 -13.10
C PRO A 43 -0.09 10.27 -12.72
N ASP A 44 1.11 9.74 -12.50
CA ASP A 44 2.31 10.50 -12.13
C ASP A 44 2.19 11.31 -10.81
N THR A 45 1.36 10.83 -9.87
CA THR A 45 1.21 11.44 -8.53
C THR A 45 1.58 10.51 -7.39
N ASN A 46 2.63 9.73 -7.57
CA ASN A 46 3.12 8.84 -6.51
C ASN A 46 3.70 9.65 -5.36
N CYS A 47 3.54 9.13 -4.14
CA CYS A 47 4.22 9.66 -2.96
C CYS A 47 4.56 8.56 -1.96
N SER A 48 4.38 8.73 -0.65
CA SER A 48 4.75 7.68 0.33
C SER A 48 3.65 6.65 0.61
N GLN A 49 2.46 6.80 0.03
CA GLN A 49 1.35 5.86 0.20
C GLN A 49 1.54 4.62 -0.67
N PHE A 50 1.30 3.44 -0.08
CA PHE A 50 1.42 2.16 -0.78
C PHE A 50 0.34 1.19 -0.31
N CYS A 51 0.10 0.13 -1.07
CA CYS A 51 -0.82 -0.92 -0.68
C CYS A 51 -0.14 -2.28 -0.78
N ILE A 52 -0.68 -3.26 -0.05
CA ILE A 52 -0.32 -4.67 -0.17
C ILE A 52 -1.54 -5.42 -0.68
N THR A 53 -1.38 -6.14 -1.79
CA THR A 53 -2.47 -6.94 -2.35
C THR A 53 -2.76 -8.16 -1.47
N THR A 54 -4.04 -8.47 -1.25
CA THR A 54 -4.47 -9.67 -0.50
C THR A 54 -5.07 -10.75 -1.40
N ALA A 55 -5.31 -10.39 -2.66
CA ALA A 55 -5.70 -11.26 -3.77
C ALA A 55 -5.17 -10.65 -5.07
N ALA A 56 -5.27 -11.38 -6.19
CA ALA A 56 -5.03 -10.80 -7.51
C ALA A 56 -6.01 -9.64 -7.76
N ALA A 57 -5.53 -8.53 -8.31
CA ALA A 57 -6.29 -7.31 -8.55
C ALA A 57 -6.02 -6.72 -9.95
N PRO A 58 -6.42 -7.41 -11.05
CA PRO A 58 -6.10 -6.96 -12.41
C PRO A 58 -6.64 -5.58 -12.78
N SER A 59 -7.65 -5.08 -12.08
CA SER A 59 -8.21 -3.74 -12.28
C SER A 59 -7.24 -2.60 -11.97
N LEU A 60 -6.12 -2.89 -11.30
CA LEU A 60 -5.10 -1.91 -10.92
C LEU A 60 -3.92 -1.87 -11.90
N ASN A 61 -3.88 -2.81 -12.83
CA ASN A 61 -2.81 -2.88 -13.83
C ASN A 61 -2.76 -1.60 -14.65
N ASP A 62 -1.54 -1.20 -15.03
CA ASP A 62 -1.26 -0.03 -15.86
C ASP A 62 -1.69 1.33 -15.28
N ASN A 63 -2.12 1.35 -14.01
CA ASN A 63 -2.52 2.57 -13.28
C ASN A 63 -1.75 2.73 -11.97
N PHE A 64 -1.34 1.62 -11.35
CA PHE A 64 -0.58 1.63 -10.11
C PHE A 64 0.72 0.82 -10.30
N VAL A 65 1.84 1.41 -9.88
CA VAL A 65 3.17 0.80 -10.05
C VAL A 65 3.40 -0.27 -9.00
N VAL A 66 3.60 -1.52 -9.43
CA VAL A 66 4.06 -2.60 -8.54
C VAL A 66 5.58 -2.52 -8.40
N PHE A 67 6.07 -2.39 -7.17
CA PHE A 67 7.49 -2.16 -6.88
C PHE A 67 8.11 -3.19 -5.92
N GLY A 68 7.33 -4.14 -5.39
CA GLY A 68 7.87 -5.14 -4.47
C GLY A 68 6.90 -6.27 -4.15
N GLU A 69 7.36 -7.18 -3.29
CA GLU A 69 6.59 -8.31 -2.79
C GLU A 69 6.94 -8.61 -1.33
N VAL A 70 5.93 -9.01 -0.55
CA VAL A 70 6.09 -9.53 0.81
C VAL A 70 6.73 -10.90 0.75
N ILE A 71 7.96 -11.01 1.22
CA ILE A 71 8.71 -12.28 1.27
C ILE A 71 8.45 -13.09 2.55
N ASP A 72 8.07 -12.42 3.65
CA ASP A 72 7.76 -13.01 4.95
C ASP A 72 6.72 -12.14 5.69
N GLY A 73 5.91 -12.75 6.57
CA GLY A 73 4.92 -12.04 7.37
C GLY A 73 3.54 -11.85 6.71
N MET A 74 3.19 -12.64 5.69
CA MET A 74 1.87 -12.55 5.02
C MET A 74 0.69 -12.86 5.95
N GLU A 75 0.90 -13.60 7.03
CA GLU A 75 -0.10 -13.81 8.09
C GLU A 75 -0.44 -12.54 8.85
N VAL A 76 0.52 -11.62 9.02
CA VAL A 76 0.27 -10.29 9.62
C VAL A 76 -0.58 -9.46 8.68
N VAL A 77 -0.27 -9.47 7.38
CA VAL A 77 -1.07 -8.81 6.33
C VAL A 77 -2.52 -9.31 6.38
N LYS A 78 -2.74 -10.64 6.39
CA LYS A 78 -4.09 -11.22 6.50
C LYS A 78 -4.81 -10.85 7.80
N LYS A 79 -4.09 -10.74 8.91
CA LYS A 79 -4.67 -10.30 10.18
C LYS A 79 -5.14 -8.85 10.10
N ILE A 80 -4.36 -7.97 9.47
CA ILE A 80 -4.75 -6.59 9.21
C ILE A 80 -6.00 -6.53 8.31
N GLU A 81 -6.07 -7.35 7.26
CA GLU A 81 -7.25 -7.45 6.39
C GLU A 81 -8.50 -7.83 7.19
N SER A 82 -8.38 -8.79 8.11
CA SER A 82 -9.51 -9.25 8.93
C SER A 82 -10.08 -8.19 9.88
N CYS A 83 -9.34 -7.11 10.11
CA CYS A 83 -9.79 -5.99 10.91
C CYS A 83 -10.61 -4.97 10.11
N TYR A 84 -10.72 -5.09 8.78
CA TYR A 84 -11.43 -4.14 7.93
C TYR A 84 -12.95 -4.23 8.14
N ASP A 85 -13.57 -3.09 8.47
CA ASP A 85 -15.02 -2.94 8.55
C ASP A 85 -15.54 -2.36 7.23
N ALA A 86 -16.12 -3.23 6.40
CA ALA A 86 -16.66 -2.84 5.10
C ALA A 86 -17.84 -1.86 5.19
N SER A 87 -18.51 -1.74 6.34
CA SER A 87 -19.63 -0.80 6.51
C SER A 87 -19.17 0.63 6.75
N LEU A 88 -17.96 0.80 7.31
CA LEU A 88 -17.38 2.10 7.63
C LEU A 88 -16.19 2.47 6.72
N ASP A 89 -15.77 1.57 5.83
CA ASP A 89 -14.58 1.68 4.97
C ASP A 89 -13.29 2.01 5.76
N VAL A 90 -13.21 1.50 7.00
CA VAL A 90 -12.06 1.73 7.89
C VAL A 90 -11.75 0.48 8.71
N PRO A 91 -10.51 0.34 9.23
CA PRO A 91 -10.21 -0.69 10.21
C PRO A 91 -11.02 -0.52 11.50
N SER A 92 -11.55 -1.63 12.02
CA SER A 92 -12.21 -1.70 13.33
C SER A 92 -11.26 -1.51 14.52
N ALA A 93 -9.95 -1.53 14.28
CA ALA A 93 -8.91 -1.30 15.26
C ALA A 93 -7.83 -0.35 14.71
N THR A 94 -7.16 0.41 15.58
CA THR A 94 -6.02 1.22 15.20
C THR A 94 -4.83 0.34 14.83
N ILE A 95 -4.27 0.54 13.63
CA ILE A 95 -3.14 -0.21 13.10
C ILE A 95 -2.03 0.79 12.76
N PHE A 96 -0.84 0.57 13.30
CA PHE A 96 0.31 1.44 13.07
C PHE A 96 1.59 0.62 12.94
N ILE A 97 2.52 1.10 12.12
CA ILE A 97 3.86 0.52 11.98
C ILE A 97 4.68 1.01 13.17
N ARG A 98 4.98 0.11 14.11
CA ARG A 98 5.72 0.45 15.33
C ARG A 98 7.21 0.66 15.08
N GLU A 99 7.78 -0.12 14.17
CA GLU A 99 9.21 -0.12 13.85
C GLU A 99 9.39 -0.55 12.39
N CYS A 100 10.32 0.10 11.68
CA CYS A 100 10.68 -0.23 10.30
C CYS A 100 12.16 0.09 10.06
N GLY A 101 12.77 -0.55 9.07
CA GLY A 101 14.18 -0.32 8.73
C GLY A 101 14.60 -1.07 7.48
N ILE A 102 15.88 -0.89 7.12
CA ILE A 102 16.52 -1.60 6.01
C ILE A 102 17.27 -2.79 6.59
N VAL A 103 17.01 -3.99 6.06
CA VAL A 103 17.79 -5.18 6.38
C VAL A 103 19.08 -5.14 5.56
N THR A 104 20.22 -5.29 6.23
CA THR A 104 21.58 -5.26 5.63
C THR A 104 22.19 -6.64 5.62
#